data_AF-A0A1Y4BKK4-F1
#
_entry.id   AF-A0A1Y4BKK4-F1
#
_cell.length_a   1.000
_cell.length_b   1.000
_cell.length_c   1.000
_cell.angle_alpha   90.00
_cell.angle_beta   90.00
_cell.angle_gamma   90.00
#
_symmetry.space_group_name_H-M   'P 1'
#
loop_
_entity.id
_entity.type
_entity.pdbx_description
1 polymer ?
#
loop_
_entity_poly.entity_id
_entity_poly.type
_entity_poly.pdbx_seq_one_letter_code
_entity_poly.pdbx_strand_id
1 'polypeptide(L)'
;METEIRACPFCGGEAHAALAAYASGATAHVVCDACGAKVYGYGRGERGLRDAVERWNRRAERTCEQRRTRRTCRDVGGLDKFVCSECGASLYMLGMYDDPTYWVDDVAAALEYCPNCGAKVVDE
;
A
#
# COMPACT_ATOMS: atom_id res chain seq x y z
N MET A 1 -11.09 -13.31 -17.65
CA MET A 1 -11.34 -12.84 -16.28
C MET A 1 -11.39 -11.33 -16.36
N GLU A 2 -12.60 -10.77 -16.41
CA GLU A 2 -12.82 -9.32 -16.30
C GLU A 2 -12.81 -9.00 -14.81
N THR A 3 -11.69 -8.47 -14.33
CA THR A 3 -11.58 -8.08 -12.93
C THR A 3 -12.38 -6.79 -12.75
N GLU A 4 -13.60 -6.90 -12.24
CA GLU A 4 -14.45 -5.74 -11.96
C GLU A 4 -13.74 -4.78 -10.98
N ILE A 5 -13.83 -3.48 -11.25
CA ILE A 5 -13.20 -2.44 -10.42
C ILE A 5 -14.09 -2.18 -9.22
N ARG A 6 -13.52 -2.32 -8.01
CA ARG A 6 -14.26 -2.06 -6.77
C ARG A 6 -14.45 -0.56 -6.53
N ALA A 7 -15.47 -0.23 -5.75
CA ALA A 7 -15.71 1.13 -5.28
C ALA A 7 -14.49 1.70 -4.52
N CYS A 8 -14.42 3.03 -4.47
CA CYS A 8 -13.35 3.76 -3.84
C CYS A 8 -13.30 3.50 -2.32
N PRO A 9 -12.14 3.07 -1.77
CA PRO A 9 -12.03 2.82 -0.34
C PRO A 9 -12.05 4.08 0.55
N PHE A 10 -12.00 5.29 -0.02
CA PHE A 10 -11.99 6.55 0.75
C PHE A 10 -13.38 7.16 0.89
N CYS A 11 -14.15 7.18 -0.20
CA CYS A 11 -15.45 7.84 -0.25
C CYS A 11 -16.61 6.92 -0.65
N GLY A 12 -16.33 5.65 -0.98
CA GLY A 12 -17.33 4.71 -1.50
C GLY A 12 -17.80 5.02 -2.93
N GLY A 13 -17.29 6.07 -3.56
CA GLY A 13 -17.65 6.46 -4.93
C GLY A 13 -17.14 5.49 -5.99
N GLU A 14 -17.68 5.62 -7.20
CA GLU A 14 -17.28 4.79 -8.34
C GLU A 14 -15.85 5.10 -8.79
N ALA A 15 -15.20 4.08 -9.36
CA ALA A 15 -13.85 4.17 -9.88
C ALA A 15 -13.76 3.47 -11.22
N HIS A 16 -12.97 4.04 -12.13
CA HIS A 16 -12.81 3.51 -13.47
C HIS A 16 -11.32 3.44 -13.83
N ALA A 17 -10.98 2.50 -14.72
CA ALA A 17 -9.63 2.36 -15.25
C ALA A 17 -9.51 3.11 -16.57
N ALA A 18 -8.42 3.84 -16.75
CA ALA A 18 -8.14 4.62 -17.94
C ALA A 18 -6.69 4.47 -18.39
N LEU A 19 -6.47 4.57 -19.70
CA LEU A 19 -5.15 4.74 -20.29
C LEU A 19 -4.94 6.22 -20.59
N ALA A 20 -3.96 6.84 -19.92
CA ALA A 20 -3.50 8.16 -20.28
C ALA A 20 -2.38 8.02 -21.32
N ALA A 21 -2.64 8.49 -22.55
CA ALA A 21 -1.63 8.55 -23.59
C ALA A 21 -0.75 9.79 -23.41
N TYR A 22 0.54 9.59 -23.18
CA TYR A 22 1.54 10.66 -23.15
C TYR A 22 2.49 10.51 -24.33
N ALA A 23 3.22 11.58 -24.68
CA ALA A 23 4.25 11.55 -25.72
C ALA A 23 5.34 10.49 -25.46
N SER A 24 5.56 10.11 -24.20
CA SER A 24 6.53 9.09 -23.75
C SER A 24 5.96 7.66 -23.69
N GLY A 25 4.65 7.49 -23.90
CA GLY A 25 3.95 6.21 -23.84
C GLY A 25 2.58 6.30 -23.13
N ALA A 26 1.79 5.22 -23.21
CA ALA A 26 0.53 5.12 -22.50
C ALA A 26 0.73 4.57 -21.08
N THR A 27 0.24 5.29 -20.07
CA THR A 27 0.23 4.86 -18.68
C THR A 27 -1.18 4.50 -18.24
N ALA A 28 -1.35 3.30 -17.71
CA ALA A 28 -2.62 2.85 -17.15
C ALA A 28 -2.78 3.30 -15.70
N HIS A 29 -3.99 3.73 -15.34
CA HIS A 29 -4.33 4.10 -13.97
C HIS A 29 -5.80 3.80 -13.67
N VAL A 30 -6.11 3.68 -12.38
CA VAL A 30 -7.48 3.67 -11.86
C VAL A 30 -7.68 4.95 -11.06
N VAL A 31 -8.81 5.62 -11.26
CA VAL A 31 -9.15 6.86 -10.56
C VAL A 31 -10.60 6.80 -10.06
N CYS A 32 -10.85 7.40 -8.89
CA CYS A 32 -12.19 7.65 -8.41
C CYS A 32 -12.70 9.01 -8.87
N ASP A 33 -13.88 9.03 -9.48
CA ASP A 33 -14.51 10.26 -10.00
C ASP A 33 -14.98 11.21 -8.89
N ALA A 34 -15.33 10.68 -7.72
CA ALA A 34 -15.87 11.46 -6.63
C ALA A 34 -14.78 12.19 -5.80
N CYS A 35 -13.64 11.55 -5.54
CA CYS A 35 -12.60 12.08 -4.65
C CYS A 35 -11.23 12.27 -5.31
N GLY A 36 -11.06 11.86 -6.57
CA GLY A 36 -9.78 11.98 -7.29
C GLY A 36 -8.68 11.03 -6.83
N ALA A 37 -8.96 10.10 -5.91
CA ALA A 37 -7.98 9.09 -5.48
C ALA A 37 -7.55 8.26 -6.70
N LYS A 38 -6.22 8.12 -6.90
CA LYS A 38 -5.64 7.49 -8.09
C LYS A 38 -4.58 6.45 -7.75
N VAL A 39 -4.46 5.42 -8.60
CA VAL A 39 -3.40 4.39 -8.55
C VAL A 39 -2.90 4.15 -9.97
N TYR A 40 -1.58 4.07 -10.15
CA TYR A 40 -0.95 3.76 -11.44
C TYR A 40 -0.61 2.28 -11.52
N GLY A 41 -0.80 1.70 -12.70
CA GLY A 41 -0.32 0.37 -13.02
C GLY A 41 1.12 0.39 -13.53
N TYR A 42 1.86 -0.68 -13.28
CA TYR A 42 3.18 -0.90 -13.85
C TYR A 42 3.08 -1.65 -15.18
N GLY A 43 3.64 -1.06 -16.23
CA GLY A 43 3.61 -1.61 -17.60
C GLY A 43 2.84 -0.72 -18.58
N ARG A 44 2.74 -1.19 -19.82
CA ARG A 44 2.06 -0.49 -20.92
C ARG A 44 0.82 -1.27 -21.38
N GLY A 45 -0.17 -0.55 -21.92
CA GLY A 45 -1.37 -1.13 -22.51
C GLY A 45 -2.20 -1.95 -21.51
N GLU A 46 -2.79 -3.06 -21.98
CA GLU A 46 -3.66 -3.93 -21.17
C GLU A 46 -2.99 -4.51 -19.92
N ARG A 47 -1.68 -4.77 -19.97
CA ARG A 47 -0.94 -5.27 -18.81
C ARG A 47 -0.90 -4.25 -17.69
N GLY A 48 -0.68 -2.98 -18.03
CA GLY A 48 -0.73 -1.88 -17.08
C GLY A 48 -2.14 -1.67 -16.53
N LEU A 49 -3.18 -1.81 -17.35
CA LEU A 49 -4.57 -1.70 -16.89
C LEU A 49 -4.91 -2.77 -15.87
N ARG A 50 -4.59 -4.03 -16.17
CA ARG A 50 -4.82 -5.14 -15.24
C ARG A 50 -4.10 -4.93 -13.91
N ASP A 51 -2.83 -4.53 -13.98
CA ASP A 51 -2.03 -4.26 -12.79
C ASP A 51 -2.61 -3.08 -11.97
N ALA A 52 -3.08 -2.02 -12.64
CA ALA A 52 -3.74 -0.89 -11.97
C ALA A 52 -5.03 -1.32 -11.26
N VAL A 53 -5.85 -2.16 -11.90
CA VAL A 53 -7.09 -2.71 -11.33
C VAL A 53 -6.80 -3.63 -10.15
N GLU A 54 -5.83 -4.53 -10.25
CA GLU A 54 -5.44 -5.41 -9.15
C GLU A 54 -4.93 -4.62 -7.95
N ARG A 55 -4.10 -3.59 -8.18
CA ARG A 55 -3.63 -2.69 -7.12
C ARG A 55 -4.78 -1.92 -6.47
N TRP A 56 -5.71 -1.39 -7.27
CA TRP A 56 -6.88 -0.70 -6.78
C TRP A 56 -7.75 -1.62 -5.91
N ASN A 57 -8.06 -2.81 -6.40
CA ASN A 57 -8.89 -3.77 -5.69
C ASN A 57 -8.21 -4.28 -4.42
N ARG A 58 -6.89 -4.48 -4.42
CA ARG A 58 -6.13 -4.80 -3.20
C ARG A 58 -6.20 -3.66 -2.18
N ARG A 59 -6.19 -2.40 -2.62
CA ARG A 59 -6.40 -1.24 -1.74
C ARG A 59 -7.83 -1.17 -1.22
N ALA A 60 -8.82 -1.50 -2.05
CA ALA A 60 -10.23 -1.58 -1.65
C ALA A 60 -10.48 -2.71 -0.63
N GLU A 61 -9.75 -3.83 -0.72
CA GLU A 61 -9.71 -4.88 0.31
C GLU A 61 -9.04 -4.40 1.60
N ARG A 62 -8.02 -3.55 1.47
CA ARG A 62 -7.47 -2.77 2.58
C ARG A 62 -8.35 -1.56 2.88
N THR A 63 -9.66 -1.78 3.03
CA THR A 63 -10.46 -0.87 3.83
C THR A 63 -9.74 -0.80 5.16
N CYS A 64 -9.21 0.38 5.50
CA CYS A 64 -8.96 0.71 6.89
C CYS A 64 -10.33 0.77 7.53
N GLU A 65 -10.92 -0.41 7.80
CA GLU A 65 -11.92 -0.54 8.82
C GLU A 65 -11.32 0.19 10.02
N GLN A 66 -12.03 1.20 10.52
CA GLN A 66 -11.82 1.62 11.89
C GLN A 66 -12.25 0.44 12.77
N ARG A 67 -11.51 -0.68 12.72
CA ARG A 67 -11.67 -1.80 13.62
C ARG A 67 -11.47 -1.16 14.98
N ARG A 68 -12.55 -1.15 15.76
CA ARG A 68 -12.55 -0.64 17.14
C ARG A 68 -11.48 -1.32 18.01
N THR A 69 -10.89 -2.40 17.51
CA THR A 69 -9.64 -3.00 17.95
C THR A 69 -8.64 -3.00 16.78
N ARG A 70 -7.78 -1.96 16.70
CA ARG A 70 -6.59 -2.03 15.84
C ARG A 70 -5.80 -3.27 16.27
N ARG A 71 -5.48 -4.18 15.35
CA ARG A 71 -4.56 -5.29 15.66
C ARG A 71 -3.23 -4.67 16.08
N THR A 72 -2.67 -5.12 17.18
CA THR A 72 -1.35 -4.72 17.63
C THR A 72 -0.38 -5.83 17.28
N CYS A 73 0.77 -5.50 16.71
CA CYS A 73 1.87 -6.45 16.58
C CYS A 73 3.02 -6.02 17.47
N ARG A 74 3.76 -7.00 17.96
CA ARG A 74 5.07 -6.76 18.55
C ARG A 74 6.12 -6.94 17.47
N ASP A 75 7.13 -6.09 17.53
CA ASP A 75 8.37 -6.39 16.83
C ASP A 75 9.07 -7.53 17.58
N VAL A 76 9.23 -8.67 16.91
CA VAL A 76 10.02 -9.80 17.43
C VAL A 76 11.37 -9.91 16.72
N GLY A 77 11.71 -8.91 15.91
CA GLY A 77 13.00 -8.81 15.29
C GLY A 77 14.02 -8.09 16.19
N GLY A 78 15.29 -8.19 15.80
CA GLY A 78 16.40 -7.58 16.52
C GLY A 78 16.63 -6.12 16.11
N LEU A 79 17.74 -5.54 16.56
CA LEU A 79 18.10 -4.13 16.33
C LEU A 79 18.07 -3.71 14.84
N ASP A 80 18.34 -4.63 13.92
CA ASP A 80 18.48 -4.40 12.48
C ASP A 80 17.27 -4.87 11.66
N LYS A 81 16.31 -5.55 12.28
CA LYS A 81 15.23 -6.23 11.58
C LYS A 81 13.94 -6.06 12.35
N PHE A 82 12.91 -5.58 11.67
CA PHE A 82 11.54 -5.63 12.14
C PHE A 82 10.89 -6.95 11.71
N VAL A 83 10.21 -7.64 12.62
CA VAL A 83 9.37 -8.80 12.33
C VAL A 83 8.01 -8.64 13.01
N CYS A 84 6.95 -8.57 12.21
CA CYS A 84 5.60 -8.44 12.72
C CYS A 84 5.08 -9.77 13.28
N SER A 85 4.78 -9.81 14.57
CA SER A 85 4.20 -10.98 15.24
C SER A 85 2.84 -11.43 14.69
N GLU A 86 2.08 -10.52 14.07
CA GLU A 86 0.71 -10.79 13.59
C GLU A 86 0.65 -11.39 12.19
N CYS A 87 1.58 -11.01 11.30
CA CYS A 87 1.55 -11.47 9.90
C CYS A 87 2.84 -12.11 9.42
N GLY A 88 3.88 -12.16 10.26
CA GLY A 88 5.19 -12.73 9.94
C GLY A 88 5.99 -11.91 8.92
N ALA A 89 5.51 -10.75 8.50
CA ALA A 89 6.26 -9.88 7.59
C ALA A 89 7.53 -9.39 8.28
N SER A 90 8.64 -9.43 7.54
CA SER A 90 9.92 -8.96 8.03
C SER A 90 10.52 -7.90 7.13
N LEU A 91 11.11 -6.88 7.73
CA LEU A 91 11.76 -5.75 7.09
C LEU A 91 13.12 -5.54 7.74
N TYR A 92 14.14 -5.22 6.96
CA TYR A 92 15.39 -4.72 7.53
C TYR A 92 15.20 -3.25 7.86
N MET A 93 15.45 -2.86 9.11
CA MET A 93 15.36 -1.49 9.61
C MET A 93 16.64 -0.69 9.33
N LEU A 94 17.76 -1.40 9.16
CA LEU A 94 19.05 -0.85 8.79
C LEU A 94 19.50 -1.42 7.44
N GLY A 95 20.10 -0.56 6.62
CA GLY A 95 20.70 -0.89 5.33
C GLY A 95 22.12 -1.44 5.48
N MET A 96 22.77 -1.73 4.36
CA MET A 96 24.12 -2.32 4.31
C MET A 96 25.21 -1.44 4.97
N TYR A 97 24.95 -0.15 5.16
CA TYR A 97 25.86 0.83 5.74
C TYR A 97 25.35 1.41 7.08
N ASP A 98 24.49 0.67 7.79
CA ASP A 98 23.82 1.11 9.03
C ASP A 98 22.90 2.34 8.86
N ASP A 99 22.55 2.68 7.62
CA ASP A 99 21.55 3.72 7.34
C ASP A 99 20.13 3.23 7.63
N PRO A 100 19.25 4.04 8.22
CA PRO A 100 17.84 3.73 8.37
C PRO A 100 17.21 3.45 7.00
N THR A 101 16.47 2.35 6.88
CA THR A 101 15.72 2.02 5.65
C THR A 101 14.31 2.63 5.63
N TYR A 102 13.87 3.18 6.76
CA TYR A 102 12.55 3.76 6.95
C TYR A 102 12.65 5.19 7.49
N TRP A 103 12.06 6.12 6.73
CA TRP A 103 12.09 7.55 7.01
C TRP A 103 10.65 8.09 7.00
N VAL A 104 10.30 8.89 8.00
CA VAL A 104 9.05 9.65 8.07
C VAL A 104 9.44 11.11 8.27
N ASP A 105 8.99 11.98 7.36
CA ASP A 105 9.32 13.42 7.37
C ASP A 105 10.83 13.71 7.50
N ASP A 106 11.65 12.98 6.72
CA ASP A 106 13.12 13.06 6.73
C ASP A 106 13.78 12.71 8.08
N VAL A 107 13.04 12.05 8.98
CA VAL A 107 13.56 11.52 10.25
C VAL A 107 13.51 10.00 10.22
N ALA A 108 14.60 9.36 10.64
CA ALA A 108 14.67 7.93 10.88
C ALA A 108 13.65 7.57 11.97
N ALA A 109 12.59 6.86 11.61
CA ALA A 109 11.45 6.62 12.50
C ALA A 109 11.28 5.12 12.77
N ALA A 110 10.94 4.79 14.01
CA ALA A 110 10.41 3.47 14.32
C ALA A 110 9.06 3.27 13.61
N LEU A 111 8.81 2.06 13.12
CA LEU A 111 7.54 1.74 12.46
C LEU A 111 6.39 1.86 13.47
N GLU A 112 5.51 2.84 13.32
CA GLU A 112 4.30 2.91 14.16
C GLU A 112 3.26 1.86 13.74
N TYR A 113 3.31 1.40 12.49
CA TYR A 113 2.42 0.38 11.94
C TYR A 113 3.18 -0.57 11.01
N CYS A 114 2.82 -1.85 11.05
CA CYS A 114 3.32 -2.83 10.10
C CYS A 114 2.83 -2.48 8.69
N PRO A 115 3.73 -2.29 7.70
CA PRO A 115 3.33 -1.90 6.35
C PRO A 115 2.63 -3.02 5.57
N ASN A 116 2.81 -4.27 5.99
CA ASN A 116 2.17 -5.42 5.37
C ASN A 116 0.72 -5.59 5.86
N CYS A 117 0.49 -5.73 7.17
CA CYS A 117 -0.84 -6.03 7.71
C CYS A 117 -1.57 -4.82 8.34
N GLY A 118 -0.90 -3.69 8.53
CA GLY A 118 -1.48 -2.49 9.14
C GLY A 118 -1.64 -2.57 10.67
N ALA A 119 -1.10 -3.60 11.33
CA ALA A 119 -1.12 -3.70 12.78
C ALA A 119 -0.28 -2.58 13.42
N LYS A 120 -0.77 -1.96 14.50
CA LYS A 120 -0.02 -0.95 15.26
C LYS A 120 1.14 -1.65 15.98
N VAL A 121 2.35 -1.12 15.86
CA VAL A 121 3.49 -1.61 16.64
C VAL A 121 3.35 -1.09 18.07
N VAL A 122 3.47 -1.98 19.04
CA VAL A 122 3.44 -1.64 20.47
C VAL A 122 4.73 -2.13 21.13
N ASP A 123 5.35 -1.25 21.92
CA ASP A 123 6.39 -1.62 22.88
C ASP A 123 5.76 -2.39 24.05
N GLU A 124 6.55 -3.26 24.71
CA GLU A 124 6.15 -3.90 25.98
C GLU A 124 6.21 -2.95 27.17
#